data_AF-A0A1G6T479-F1
#
_entry.id   AF-A0A1G6T479-F1
#
_cell.length_a   1.000
_cell.length_b   1.000
_cell.length_c   1.000
_cell.angle_alpha   90.00
_cell.angle_beta   90.00
_cell.angle_gamma   90.00
#
_symmetry.space_group_name_H-M   'P 1'
#
loop_
_entity.id
_entity.type
_entity.pdbx_description
1 polymer ?
#
loop_
_entity_poly.entity_id
_entity_poly.type
_entity_poly.pdbx_seq_one_letter_code
_entity_poly.pdbx_strand_id
1 'polypeptide(L)'
;MAQSLASLIRRIFWILLALFLIYFSVNNRTPVDLRFAPFDVTFAVPAFLLVFVGIFIGLLLAAGVTGWLRLKGFARRRQAERRAAYLEDQVSALAEDAHEAKARRAHDAATLSDGNSEEP
;
A
#
# COMPACT_ATOMS: atom_id res chain seq x y z
N MET A 1 6.11 7.10 12.85
CA MET A 1 6.49 6.07 13.84
C MET A 1 5.63 4.79 13.75
N ALA A 2 4.30 4.85 13.60
CA ALA A 2 3.47 3.62 13.53
C ALA A 2 3.80 2.68 12.34
N GLN A 3 4.32 3.20 11.23
CA GLN A 3 4.68 2.39 10.05
C GLN A 3 5.88 1.45 10.30
N SER A 4 6.85 1.83 11.14
CA SER A 4 8.01 0.98 11.45
C SER A 4 7.63 -0.19 12.37
N LEU A 5 6.75 0.06 13.36
CA LEU A 5 6.25 -0.98 14.27
C LEU A 5 5.45 -2.06 13.52
N ALA A 6 4.53 -1.65 12.63
CA ALA A 6 3.75 -2.59 11.83
C ALA A 6 4.64 -3.45 10.90
N SER A 7 5.72 -2.87 10.36
CA SER A 7 6.68 -3.62 9.56
C SER A 7 7.47 -4.64 10.38
N LEU A 8 7.80 -4.30 11.63
CA LEU A 8 8.55 -5.16 12.55
C LEU A 8 7.70 -6.33 13.03
N ILE A 9 6.46 -6.07 13.46
CA ILE A 9 5.50 -7.10 13.89
C ILE A 9 5.27 -8.10 12.76
N ARG A 10 5.08 -7.61 11.53
CA ARG A 10 4.96 -8.47 10.35
C ARG A 10 6.20 -9.34 10.14
N ARG A 11 7.40 -8.79 10.30
CA ARG A 11 8.66 -9.54 10.16
C ARG A 11 8.78 -10.63 11.22
N ILE A 12 8.49 -10.30 12.49
CA ILE A 12 8.49 -11.24 13.61
C ILE A 12 7.48 -12.36 13.36
N PHE A 13 6.26 -12.03 12.92
CA PHE A 13 5.24 -13.02 12.58
C PHE A 13 5.74 -14.02 11.53
N TRP A 14 6.35 -13.54 10.43
CA TRP A 14 6.90 -14.42 9.39
C TRP A 14 8.05 -15.29 9.90
N ILE A 15 8.92 -14.74 10.76
CA ILE A 15 10.02 -15.51 11.38
C ILE A 15 9.46 -16.62 12.27
N LEU A 16 8.49 -16.30 13.14
CA LEU A 16 7.85 -17.27 14.02
C LEU A 16 7.10 -18.34 13.22
N LEU A 17 6.39 -17.96 12.17
CA LEU A 17 5.73 -18.89 11.27
C LEU A 17 6.73 -19.83 10.59
N ALA A 18 7.85 -19.31 10.09
CA ALA A 18 8.90 -20.13 9.49
C ALA A 18 9.51 -21.10 10.51
N LEU A 19 9.80 -20.63 11.73
CA LEU A 19 10.35 -21.46 12.80
C LEU A 19 9.38 -22.57 13.20
N PHE A 20 8.09 -22.25 13.31
CA PHE A 20 7.03 -23.23 13.55
C PHE A 20 6.95 -24.27 12.42
N LEU A 21 6.99 -23.84 11.16
CA LEU A 21 6.99 -24.75 10.00
C LEU A 21 8.21 -25.69 10.00
N ILE A 22 9.40 -25.17 10.33
CA ILE A 22 10.62 -25.97 10.45
C ILE A 22 10.48 -26.98 11.59
N TYR A 23 10.06 -26.53 12.78
CA TYR A 23 9.86 -27.40 13.93
C TYR A 23 8.83 -28.51 13.64
N PHE A 24 7.70 -28.13 13.04
CA PHE A 24 6.67 -29.05 12.59
C PHE A 24 7.24 -30.07 11.59
N SER A 25 8.03 -29.63 10.62
CA SER A 25 8.67 -30.50 9.62
C SER A 25 9.68 -31.46 10.23
N VAL A 26 10.50 -30.99 11.18
CA VAL A 26 11.50 -31.83 11.84
C VAL A 26 10.84 -32.90 12.71
N ASN A 27 9.76 -32.57 13.41
CA ASN A 27 9.07 -33.49 14.30
C ASN A 27 8.07 -34.42 13.58
N ASN A 28 7.49 -33.97 12.46
CA ASN A 28 6.49 -34.71 11.69
C ASN A 28 7.07 -35.21 10.35
N ARG A 29 8.16 -35.99 10.45
CA ARG A 29 8.78 -36.69 9.29
C ARG A 29 8.11 -38.02 8.96
N THR A 30 7.07 -38.40 9.71
CA THR A 30 6.35 -39.64 9.49
C THR A 30 5.77 -39.68 8.08
N PRO A 31 6.06 -40.74 7.31
CA PRO A 31 5.49 -40.91 5.98
C PRO A 31 3.99 -41.18 6.11
N VAL A 32 3.21 -40.51 5.27
CA VAL A 32 1.77 -40.67 5.12
C VAL A 32 1.51 -41.18 3.71
N ASP A 33 0.66 -42.19 3.61
CA ASP A 33 0.26 -42.77 2.33
C ASP A 33 -0.75 -41.86 1.63
N LEU A 34 -0.30 -41.22 0.55
CA LEU A 34 -1.14 -40.43 -0.33
C LEU A 34 -1.67 -41.32 -1.45
N ARG A 35 -2.97 -41.63 -1.38
CA ARG A 35 -3.67 -42.39 -2.42
C ARG A 35 -4.33 -41.44 -3.41
N PHE A 36 -3.90 -41.49 -4.66
CA PHE A 36 -4.54 -40.75 -5.75
C PHE A 36 -5.65 -41.61 -6.34
N ALA A 37 -6.88 -41.42 -5.85
CA ALA A 37 -8.07 -42.14 -6.30
C ALA A 37 -8.23 -42.29 -7.82
N PRO A 38 -8.01 -41.25 -8.67
CA PRO A 38 -8.18 -41.41 -10.13
C PRO A 38 -7.12 -42.30 -10.80
N PHE A 39 -6.00 -42.60 -10.14
CA PHE A 39 -4.87 -43.33 -10.72
C PHE A 39 -4.47 -44.60 -9.94
N ASP A 40 -5.15 -44.88 -8.81
CA ASP A 40 -4.84 -45.95 -7.84
C ASP A 40 -3.34 -46.08 -7.46
N VAL A 41 -2.62 -44.96 -7.53
CA VAL A 41 -1.22 -44.87 -7.11
C VAL A 41 -1.14 -44.40 -5.67
N THR A 42 -0.23 -45.03 -4.91
CA THR A 42 0.04 -44.69 -3.51
C THR A 42 1.47 -44.18 -3.39
N PHE A 43 1.64 -42.99 -2.83
CA PHE A 43 2.95 -42.40 -2.56
C PHE A 43 3.12 -42.18 -1.06
N ALA A 44 4.16 -42.78 -0.48
CA ALA A 44 4.56 -42.50 0.89
C ALA A 44 5.33 -41.18 0.93
N VAL A 45 4.68 -40.13 1.43
CA VAL A 45 5.28 -38.78 1.52
C VAL A 45 5.27 -38.29 2.96
N PRO A 46 6.34 -37.66 3.46
CA PRO A 46 6.32 -37.04 4.78
C PRO A 46 5.17 -36.03 4.92
N ALA A 47 4.45 -36.09 6.05
CA ALA A 47 3.27 -35.24 6.30
C ALA A 47 3.54 -33.74 6.10
N PHE A 48 4.75 -33.28 6.47
CA PHE A 48 5.11 -31.87 6.30
C PHE A 48 5.07 -31.39 4.85
N LEU A 49 5.36 -32.26 3.86
CA LEU A 49 5.30 -31.87 2.45
C LEU A 49 3.90 -31.45 2.04
N LEU A 50 2.87 -32.13 2.54
CA LEU A 50 1.47 -31.80 2.25
C LEU A 50 1.11 -30.41 2.76
N VAL A 51 1.55 -30.09 3.98
CA VAL A 51 1.32 -28.78 4.59
C VAL A 51 2.02 -27.68 3.78
N PHE A 52 3.29 -27.88 3.42
CA PHE A 52 4.04 -26.92 2.62
C PHE A 52 3.43 -26.72 1.22
N VAL A 53 3.05 -27.80 0.53
CA VAL A 53 2.39 -27.72 -0.78
C VAL A 53 1.04 -27.01 -0.67
N GLY A 54 0.24 -27.30 0.36
CA GLY A 54 -1.03 -26.62 0.60
C GLY A 54 -0.85 -25.12 0.84
N ILE A 55 0.12 -24.73 1.67
CA ILE A 55 0.47 -23.32 1.90
C ILE A 55 0.95 -22.66 0.61
N PHE A 56 1.79 -23.36 -0.16
CA PHE A 56 2.33 -22.84 -1.41
C PHE A 56 1.22 -22.59 -2.43
N ILE A 57 0.31 -23.55 -2.63
CA ILE A 57 -0.87 -23.38 -3.50
C ILE A 57 -1.75 -22.23 -3.00
N GLY A 58 -2.02 -22.16 -1.69
CA GLY A 58 -2.78 -21.06 -1.09
C GLY A 58 -2.13 -19.70 -1.33
N LEU A 59 -0.80 -19.61 -1.23
CA LEU A 59 -0.04 -18.40 -1.50
C LEU A 59 -0.07 -18.02 -2.99
N LEU A 60 0.05 -18.99 -3.89
CA LEU A 60 -0.07 -18.78 -5.33
C LEU A 60 -1.45 -18.25 -5.71
N LEU A 61 -2.50 -18.84 -5.15
CA LEU A 61 -3.87 -18.38 -5.35
C LEU A 61 -4.07 -16.97 -4.76
N ALA A 62 -3.61 -16.72 -3.54
CA ALA A 62 -3.68 -15.41 -2.92
C ALA A 62 -2.90 -14.35 -3.71
N ALA A 63 -1.70 -14.68 -4.19
CA ALA A 63 -0.87 -13.81 -5.02
C ALA A 63 -1.53 -13.53 -6.39
N GLY A 64 -2.09 -14.56 -7.02
CA GLY A 64 -2.82 -14.42 -8.29
C GLY A 64 -4.06 -13.53 -8.15
N VAL A 65 -4.88 -13.79 -7.14
CA VAL A 65 -6.09 -13.00 -6.85
C VAL A 65 -5.72 -11.56 -6.47
N THR A 66 -4.80 -11.35 -5.53
CA THR A 66 -4.37 -10.00 -5.14
C THR A 66 -3.67 -9.27 -6.27
N GLY A 67 -2.92 -9.97 -7.14
CA GLY A 67 -2.34 -9.43 -8.36
C GLY A 67 -3.40 -8.91 -9.32
N TRP A 68 -4.45 -9.70 -9.57
CA TRP A 68 -5.59 -9.30 -10.41
C TRP A 68 -6.34 -8.08 -9.85
N LEU A 69 -6.56 -8.03 -8.52
CA LEU A 69 -7.21 -6.88 -7.87
C LEU A 69 -6.32 -5.63 -7.89
N ARG A 70 -5.00 -5.78 -7.69
CA ARG A 70 -4.06 -4.65 -7.75
C ARG A 70 -3.96 -4.06 -9.14
N LEU A 71 -4.04 -4.88 -10.19
CA LEU A 71 -4.02 -4.39 -11.57
C LEU A 71 -5.22 -3.47 -11.87
N LYS A 72 -6.42 -3.81 -11.36
CA LYS A 72 -7.60 -2.92 -11.43
C LYS A 72 -7.48 -1.68 -10.54
N GLY A 73 -6.82 -1.79 -9.39
CA GLY A 73 -6.63 -0.68 -8.45
C GLY A 73 -5.56 0.34 -8.87
N PHE A 74 -4.52 -0.09 -9.60
CA PHE A 74 -3.40 0.76 -10.01
C PHE A 74 -3.84 1.90 -10.94
N ALA A 75 -4.74 1.61 -11.87
CA ALA A 75 -5.32 2.62 -12.77
C ALA A 75 -6.11 3.68 -11.99
N ARG A 76 -6.89 3.27 -10.98
CA ARG A 76 -7.67 4.19 -10.13
C ARG A 76 -6.79 5.04 -9.23
N ARG A 77 -5.73 4.47 -8.65
CA ARG A 77 -4.77 5.22 -7.82
C ARG A 77 -4.04 6.29 -8.63
N ARG A 78 -3.60 5.95 -9.84
CA ARG A 78 -2.91 6.91 -10.71
C ARG A 78 -3.82 8.03 -11.21
N GLN A 79 -5.11 7.75 -11.41
CA GLN A 79 -6.11 8.78 -11.71
C GLN A 79 -6.40 9.67 -10.49
N ALA A 80 -6.47 9.10 -9.30
CA ALA A 80 -6.66 9.86 -8.06
C ALA A 80 -5.47 10.78 -7.76
N GLU A 81 -4.25 10.30 -7.95
CA GLU A 81 -3.02 11.10 -7.80
C GLU A 81 -2.98 12.27 -8.80
N ARG A 82 -3.32 12.03 -10.07
CA ARG A 82 -3.41 13.11 -11.08
C ARG A 82 -4.46 14.15 -10.73
N ARG A 83 -5.61 13.72 -10.21
CA ARG A 83 -6.68 14.64 -9.80
C ARG A 83 -6.27 15.46 -8.58
N ALA A 84 -5.58 14.84 -7.61
CA ALA A 84 -5.06 15.54 -6.45
C ALA A 84 -4.04 16.62 -6.86
N ALA A 85 -3.09 16.27 -7.73
CA ALA A 85 -2.10 17.22 -8.26
C ALA A 85 -2.77 18.39 -9.00
N TYR A 86 -3.76 18.10 -9.85
CA TYR A 86 -4.51 19.14 -10.58
C TYR A 86 -5.33 20.05 -9.65
N LEU A 87 -5.83 19.52 -8.54
CA LEU A 87 -6.52 20.33 -7.53
C LEU A 87 -5.54 21.18 -6.72
N GLU A 88 -4.37 20.65 -6.37
CA GLU A 88 -3.31 21.39 -5.68
C GLU A 88 -2.81 22.57 -6.54
N ASP A 89 -2.58 22.36 -7.84
CA ASP A 89 -2.16 23.42 -8.76
C ASP A 89 -3.21 24.54 -8.92
N GLN A 90 -4.51 24.18 -8.91
CA GLN A 90 -5.56 25.21 -8.96
C GLN A 90 -5.66 25.99 -7.65
N VAL A 91 -5.52 25.31 -6.51
CA VAL A 91 -5.55 25.99 -5.21
C VAL A 91 -4.36 26.93 -5.05
N SER A 92 -3.16 26.54 -5.51
CA SER A 92 -1.99 27.41 -5.47
C SER A 92 -2.15 28.64 -6.38
N ALA A 93 -2.63 28.45 -7.62
CA ALA A 93 -2.89 29.54 -8.54
C ALA A 93 -3.93 30.54 -7.98
N LEU A 94 -5.05 30.04 -7.44
CA LEU A 94 -6.07 30.90 -6.83
C LEU A 94 -5.55 31.63 -5.58
N ALA A 95 -4.68 30.99 -4.79
CA ALA A 95 -4.05 31.64 -3.65
C ALA A 95 -3.14 32.78 -4.08
N GLU A 96 -2.35 32.58 -5.14
CA GLU A 96 -1.44 33.57 -5.70
C GLU A 96 -2.20 34.79 -6.25
N ASP A 97 -3.27 34.57 -7.03
CA ASP A 97 -4.16 35.64 -7.53
C ASP A 97 -4.79 36.44 -6.37
N ALA A 98 -5.22 35.76 -5.31
CA ALA A 98 -5.80 36.41 -4.12
C ALA A 98 -4.76 37.23 -3.34
N HIS A 99 -3.51 36.77 -3.30
CA HIS A 99 -2.39 37.52 -2.72
C HIS A 99 -2.06 38.76 -3.54
N GLU A 100 -2.01 38.65 -4.87
CA GLU A 100 -1.75 39.78 -5.75
C GLU A 100 -2.87 40.82 -5.69
N ALA A 101 -4.14 40.39 -5.67
CA ALA A 101 -5.29 41.28 -5.53
C ALA A 101 -5.28 42.03 -4.18
N LYS A 102 -4.86 41.37 -3.09
CA LYS A 102 -4.69 42.03 -1.78
C LYS A 102 -3.52 43.02 -1.79
N ALA A 103 -2.40 42.68 -2.41
CA ALA A 103 -1.22 43.55 -2.52
C ALA A 103 -1.54 44.81 -3.34
N ARG A 104 -2.25 44.67 -4.46
CA ARG A 104 -2.71 45.81 -5.28
C ARG A 104 -3.62 46.73 -4.48
N ARG A 105 -4.61 46.19 -3.76
CA ARG A 105 -5.50 47.00 -2.90
C ARG A 105 -4.75 47.72 -1.77
N ALA A 106 -3.73 47.09 -1.19
CA ALA A 106 -2.91 47.72 -0.15
C ALA A 106 -2.04 48.85 -0.71
N HIS A 107 -1.50 48.69 -1.92
CA HIS A 107 -0.77 49.74 -2.63
C HIS A 107 -1.69 50.91 -2.98
N ASP A 108 -2.86 50.65 -3.56
CA ASP A 108 -3.84 51.68 -3.91
C ASP A 108 -4.28 52.47 -2.66
N ALA A 109 -4.55 51.79 -1.54
CA ALA A 109 -4.89 52.42 -0.27
C ALA A 109 -3.75 53.29 0.30
N ALA A 110 -2.49 52.86 0.16
CA ALA A 110 -1.33 53.63 0.58
C ALA A 110 -1.14 54.89 -0.28
N THR A 111 -1.29 54.78 -1.61
CA THR A 111 -1.17 55.92 -2.53
C THR A 111 -2.27 56.97 -2.34
N LEU A 112 -3.48 56.55 -1.96
CA LEU A 112 -4.59 57.47 -1.65
C LEU A 112 -4.39 58.22 -0.33
N SER A 113 -3.66 57.65 0.62
CA SER A 113 -3.35 58.30 1.89
C SER A 113 -2.24 59.34 1.78
N ASP A 114 -1.28 59.15 0.87
CA ASP A 114 -0.15 60.06 0.64
C ASP A 114 -0.58 61.34 -0.10
N GLY A 115 -1.54 61.21 -1.04
CA GLY A 115 -2.12 62.34 -1.76
C GLY A 115 -3.07 63.24 -0.95
N ASN A 116 -3.52 62.80 0.24
CA ASN A 116 -4.42 63.59 1.11
C ASN A 116 -3.66 64.40 2.18
N SER A 117 -2.32 64.37 2.18
CA SER A 117 -1.47 65.18 3.08
C SER A 117 -0.94 66.48 2.46
N GLU A 118 -1.27 66.77 1.20
CA GLU A 118 -0.84 67.99 0.48
C GLU A 118 -1.94 69.04 0.26
N GLU A 119 -3.14 68.90 0.84
CA GLU A 119 -4.16 69.95 0.81
C GLU A 119 -4.15 70.77 2.14
N PRO A 120 -3.69 72.04 2.12
CA PRO A 120 -3.79 72.98 3.25
C PRO A 120 -5.18 73.58 3.46
#